data_AF-A0A1Y0BNI7-F1
#
_entry.id   AF-A0A1Y0BNI7-F1
#
_cell.length_a   1.000
_cell.length_b   1.000
_cell.length_c   1.000
_cell.angle_alpha   90.00
_cell.angle_beta   90.00
_cell.angle_gamma   90.00
#
_symmetry.space_group_name_H-M   'P 1'
#
loop_
_entity.id
_entity.type
_entity.pdbx_description
1 polymer ?
#
loop_
_entity_poly.entity_id
_entity_poly.type
_entity_poly.pdbx_seq_one_letter_code
_entity_poly.pdbx_strand_id
1 'polypeptide(L)'
;MEFELKKVGLIDEAKIEISELTIIRGENNTGKTYVTYALYGFLRSWRQILFIELRTKISEALAESTSSQINLQSIFNGQVNKYLDRFTKRYVRRLPEVFASSPEFFSEAEVKMTIPAEIDFLRNNYHQSIKDTTGTKTLATVRKAKDSSILEVLMADQALEMTRYGLIDFVSYAIADIVFSPYLPNAFIASSERTGAAIFRKDLDFARTRMVEAIGRLDSKDFRKNPFRLLEQMAAGYPMPVQDNVDFIRQIEDIEKQVSPLIEAHPKVLDAFEAVIGGTYKVVKGKGLYYQPKGAASHGCLCRSHPVRCVHCSILVSICAAAPR
;
A
#
# COMPACT_ATOMS: atom_id res chain seq x y z
N MET A 1 13.88 -12.18 1.70
CA MET A 1 13.30 -11.52 2.90
C MET A 1 12.63 -12.59 3.74
N GLU A 2 12.54 -12.44 5.05
CA GLU A 2 11.98 -13.48 5.92
C GLU A 2 10.97 -12.87 6.89
N PHE A 3 9.76 -13.46 6.92
CA PHE A 3 8.63 -12.99 7.69
C PHE A 3 8.18 -14.09 8.67
N GLU A 4 8.17 -13.76 9.95
CA GLU A 4 7.80 -14.66 11.04
C GLU A 4 6.53 -14.16 11.74
N LEU A 5 5.63 -15.09 12.06
CA LEU A 5 4.38 -14.86 12.77
C LEU A 5 4.30 -15.84 13.95
N LYS A 6 3.88 -15.37 15.11
CA LYS A 6 3.51 -16.23 16.24
C LYS A 6 2.17 -15.78 16.81
N LYS A 7 1.32 -16.73 17.17
CA LYS A 7 0.00 -16.50 17.78
C LYS A 7 -0.85 -15.48 17.01
N VAL A 8 -0.88 -15.61 15.68
CA VAL A 8 -1.71 -14.78 14.79
C VAL A 8 -2.86 -15.63 14.25
N GLY A 9 -3.99 -15.57 14.95
CA GLY A 9 -5.17 -16.37 14.63
C GLY A 9 -4.91 -17.87 14.69
N LEU A 10 -5.05 -18.57 13.57
CA LEU A 10 -4.80 -20.03 13.50
C LEU A 10 -3.31 -20.40 13.39
N ILE A 11 -2.41 -19.41 13.40
CA ILE A 11 -0.97 -19.63 13.31
C ILE A 11 -0.38 -19.61 14.72
N ASP A 12 0.09 -20.76 15.19
CA ASP A 12 0.92 -20.85 16.40
C ASP A 12 2.31 -20.25 16.15
N GLU A 13 3.00 -20.73 15.12
CA GLU A 13 4.27 -20.22 14.63
C GLU A 13 4.38 -20.48 13.12
N ALA A 14 4.80 -19.49 12.35
CA ALA A 14 5.10 -19.63 10.93
C ALA A 14 6.31 -18.77 10.57
N LYS A 15 7.18 -19.31 9.72
CA LYS A 15 8.36 -18.64 9.19
C LYS A 15 8.36 -18.79 7.68
N ILE A 16 8.30 -17.67 6.97
CA ILE A 16 8.12 -17.63 5.52
C ILE A 16 9.29 -16.88 4.90
N GLU A 17 10.00 -17.55 4.01
CA GLU A 17 10.93 -16.89 3.10
C GLU A 17 10.16 -16.32 1.91
N ILE A 18 10.33 -15.02 1.68
CA ILE A 18 9.70 -14.28 0.59
C ILE A 18 10.75 -14.04 -0.49
N SER A 19 10.50 -14.67 -1.65
CA SER A 19 11.28 -14.60 -2.88
C SER A 19 10.43 -14.01 -4.02
N GLU A 20 10.98 -13.96 -5.25
CA GLU A 20 10.28 -13.44 -6.44
C GLU A 20 8.93 -14.11 -6.69
N LEU A 21 8.84 -15.42 -6.45
CA LEU A 21 7.60 -16.18 -6.49
C LEU A 21 7.49 -17.06 -5.24
N THR A 22 6.56 -16.70 -4.37
CA THR A 22 6.27 -17.45 -3.14
C THR A 22 4.87 -18.05 -3.23
N ILE A 23 4.75 -19.37 -3.12
CA ILE A 23 3.47 -20.09 -3.20
C ILE A 23 3.13 -20.67 -1.83
N ILE A 24 2.02 -20.21 -1.24
CA ILE A 24 1.48 -20.72 0.01
C ILE A 24 0.28 -21.63 -0.31
N ARG A 25 0.41 -22.93 -0.02
CA ARG A 25 -0.61 -23.95 -0.26
C ARG A 25 -0.92 -24.75 1.00
N GLY A 26 -2.12 -25.33 1.06
CA GLY A 26 -2.61 -26.08 2.21
C GLY A 26 -4.13 -26.21 2.18
N GLU A 27 -4.69 -26.99 3.10
CA GLU A 27 -6.14 -27.20 3.20
C GLU A 27 -6.89 -25.91 3.61
N ASN A 28 -8.20 -25.90 3.39
CA ASN A 28 -9.00 -24.76 3.83
C ASN A 28 -8.92 -24.58 5.34
N ASN A 29 -8.95 -23.33 5.80
CA ASN A 29 -8.90 -23.00 7.23
C ASN A 29 -7.60 -23.37 7.96
N THR A 30 -6.45 -23.49 7.27
CA THR A 30 -5.15 -23.80 7.90
C THR A 30 -4.22 -22.59 8.04
N GLY A 31 -4.76 -21.36 8.11
CA GLY A 31 -3.95 -20.17 8.35
C GLY A 31 -3.39 -19.44 7.12
N LYS A 32 -3.61 -19.93 5.89
CA LYS A 32 -3.14 -19.26 4.65
C LYS A 32 -3.58 -17.79 4.55
N THR A 33 -4.83 -17.51 4.89
CA THR A 33 -5.38 -16.16 4.90
C THR A 33 -4.71 -15.30 5.97
N TYR A 34 -4.46 -15.85 7.16
CA TYR A 34 -3.75 -15.14 8.24
C TYR A 34 -2.34 -14.72 7.81
N VAL A 35 -1.58 -15.64 7.22
CA VAL A 35 -0.24 -15.34 6.70
C VAL A 35 -0.31 -14.23 5.63
N THR A 36 -1.19 -14.40 4.65
CA THR A 36 -1.31 -13.47 3.52
C THR A 36 -1.75 -12.08 3.99
N TYR A 37 -2.73 -12.00 4.88
CA TYR A 37 -3.27 -10.74 5.38
C TYR A 37 -2.28 -10.04 6.31
N ALA A 38 -1.60 -10.79 7.19
CA ALA A 38 -0.59 -10.22 8.07
C ALA A 38 0.62 -9.68 7.28
N LEU A 39 1.08 -10.39 6.25
CA LEU A 39 2.15 -9.92 5.39
C LEU A 39 1.72 -8.69 4.58
N TYR A 40 0.54 -8.75 3.95
CA TYR A 40 0.01 -7.62 3.19
C TYR A 40 -0.17 -6.39 4.07
N GLY A 41 -0.80 -6.53 5.24
CA GLY A 41 -1.03 -5.41 6.15
C GLY A 41 0.27 -4.75 6.60
N PHE A 42 1.34 -5.53 6.78
CA PHE A 42 2.67 -4.99 7.09
C PHE A 42 3.23 -4.20 5.90
N LEU A 43 3.25 -4.80 4.70
CA LEU A 43 3.72 -4.16 3.48
C LEU A 43 2.90 -2.92 3.09
N ARG A 44 1.61 -2.89 3.46
CA ARG A 44 0.71 -1.75 3.26
C ARG A 44 0.98 -0.60 4.24
N SER A 45 1.43 -0.94 5.45
CA SER A 45 1.54 -0.01 6.59
C SER A 45 2.97 0.49 6.89
N TRP A 46 4.01 -0.18 6.40
CA TRP A 46 5.38 0.05 6.88
C TRP A 46 5.85 1.50 6.73
N ARG A 47 5.46 2.21 5.66
CA ARG A 47 5.83 3.63 5.48
C ARG A 47 5.24 4.52 6.57
N GLN A 48 3.98 4.27 6.93
CA GLN A 48 3.30 5.02 8.00
C GLN A 48 3.93 4.71 9.36
N ILE A 49 4.35 3.46 9.60
CA ILE A 49 5.04 3.05 10.81
C ILE A 49 6.43 3.70 10.88
N LEU A 50 7.20 3.63 9.79
CA LEU A 50 8.50 4.25 9.64
C LEU A 50 8.45 5.75 9.95
N PHE A 51 7.46 6.45 9.39
CA PHE A 51 7.27 7.87 9.64
C PHE A 51 7.25 8.18 11.14
N ILE A 52 6.50 7.42 11.93
CA ILE A 52 6.41 7.69 13.37
C ILE A 52 7.72 7.35 14.09
N GLU A 53 8.46 6.34 13.62
CA GLU A 53 9.79 5.99 14.16
C GLU A 53 10.88 7.02 13.84
N LEU A 54 10.80 7.68 12.68
CA LEU A 54 11.80 8.65 12.24
C LEU A 54 11.49 10.09 12.65
N ARG A 55 10.23 10.40 12.96
CA ARG A 55 9.75 11.77 13.20
C ARG A 55 10.64 12.57 14.16
N THR A 56 10.96 12.01 15.33
CA THR A 56 11.79 12.71 16.33
C THR A 56 13.20 12.96 15.83
N LYS A 57 13.86 11.93 15.27
CA LYS A 57 15.24 12.03 14.76
C LYS A 57 15.36 13.04 13.61
N ILE A 58 14.39 13.04 12.69
CA ILE A 58 14.36 13.99 11.57
C ILE A 58 14.06 15.39 12.09
N SER A 59 13.11 15.53 13.03
CA SER A 59 12.80 16.83 13.62
C SER A 59 14.01 17.47 14.31
N GLU A 60 14.82 16.68 15.01
CA GLU A 60 16.08 17.13 15.62
C GLU A 60 17.09 17.53 14.54
N ALA A 61 17.28 16.68 13.52
CA ALA A 61 18.23 16.96 12.42
C ALA A 61 17.86 18.20 11.59
N LEU A 62 16.58 18.57 11.53
CA LEU A 62 16.08 19.73 10.79
C LEU A 62 15.92 20.99 11.66
N ALA A 63 16.22 20.93 12.95
CA ALA A 63 15.97 22.05 13.87
C ALA A 63 16.94 23.22 13.69
N GLU A 64 18.12 22.98 13.09
CA GLU A 64 19.28 23.87 13.22
C GLU A 64 19.59 24.74 11.98
N SER A 65 18.92 24.57 10.82
CA SER A 65 19.29 25.30 9.59
C SER A 65 18.25 25.25 8.45
N THR A 66 18.34 26.19 7.51
CA THR A 66 17.61 26.19 6.22
C THR A 66 18.14 25.16 5.22
N SER A 67 19.37 24.68 5.45
CA SER A 67 19.99 23.58 4.70
C SER A 67 20.52 22.55 5.68
N SER A 68 19.92 21.37 5.73
CA SER A 68 20.32 20.31 6.66
C SER A 68 20.89 19.12 5.91
N GLN A 69 21.88 18.48 6.52
CA GLN A 69 22.53 17.29 5.98
C GLN A 69 22.31 16.13 6.93
N ILE A 70 21.68 15.07 6.43
CA ILE A 70 21.43 13.85 7.20
C ILE A 70 22.38 12.77 6.70
N ASN A 71 23.25 12.29 7.57
CA ASN A 71 24.14 11.18 7.25
C ASN A 71 23.38 9.85 7.40
N LEU A 72 22.98 9.25 6.28
CA LEU A 72 22.24 7.99 6.26
C LEU A 72 23.09 6.81 6.76
N GLN A 73 24.40 6.84 6.49
CA GLN A 73 25.32 5.78 6.91
C GLN A 73 25.38 5.69 8.43
N SER A 74 25.48 6.81 9.15
CA SER A 74 25.55 6.80 10.61
C SER A 74 24.25 6.31 11.26
N ILE A 75 23.11 6.46 10.58
CA ILE A 75 21.79 6.12 11.12
C ILE A 75 21.40 4.67 10.80
N PHE A 76 21.73 4.17 9.61
CA PHE A 76 21.14 2.94 9.05
C PHE A 76 22.13 1.80 8.80
N ASN A 77 23.44 2.08 8.67
CA ASN A 77 24.42 1.04 8.35
C ASN A 77 24.49 -0.06 9.42
N GLY A 78 24.21 -1.30 9.03
CA GLY A 78 24.13 -2.45 9.93
C GLY A 78 22.94 -2.40 10.91
N GLN A 79 22.00 -1.48 10.70
CA GLN A 79 20.87 -1.25 11.59
C GLN A 79 19.51 -1.56 10.95
N VAL A 80 19.43 -1.93 9.66
CA VAL A 80 18.15 -2.06 8.94
C VAL A 80 17.24 -3.08 9.64
N ASN A 81 17.77 -4.26 9.99
CA ASN A 81 17.02 -5.28 10.72
C ASN A 81 16.55 -4.80 12.11
N LYS A 82 17.30 -3.90 12.77
CA LYS A 82 16.88 -3.28 14.04
C LYS A 82 15.72 -2.32 13.84
N TYR A 83 15.64 -1.62 12.70
CA TYR A 83 14.46 -0.82 12.36
C TYR A 83 13.27 -1.70 12.00
N LEU A 84 13.47 -2.78 11.23
CA LEU A 84 12.41 -3.73 10.90
C LEU A 84 11.79 -4.37 12.15
N ASP A 85 12.60 -4.76 13.14
CA ASP A 85 12.10 -5.26 14.44
C ASP A 85 11.23 -4.23 15.18
N ARG A 86 11.60 -2.95 15.16
CA ARG A 86 10.75 -1.88 15.70
C ARG A 86 9.46 -1.73 14.91
N PHE A 87 9.52 -1.83 13.58
CA PHE A 87 8.33 -1.73 12.73
C PHE A 87 7.35 -2.85 13.02
N THR A 88 7.82 -4.09 13.13
CA THR A 88 6.94 -5.23 13.36
C THR A 88 6.34 -5.21 14.76
N LYS A 89 7.10 -4.82 15.79
CA LYS A 89 6.56 -4.59 17.14
C LYS A 89 5.44 -3.55 17.16
N ARG A 90 5.59 -2.49 16.37
CA ARG A 90 4.55 -1.47 16.23
C ARG A 90 3.37 -1.95 15.37
N TYR A 91 3.66 -2.76 14.35
CA TYR A 91 2.67 -3.33 13.44
C TYR A 91 1.72 -4.30 14.14
N VAL A 92 2.15 -5.04 15.17
CA VAL A 92 1.26 -5.90 15.98
C VAL A 92 0.02 -5.14 16.45
N ARG A 93 0.17 -3.87 16.85
CA ARG A 93 -0.94 -3.01 17.29
C ARG A 93 -1.94 -2.65 16.18
N ARG A 94 -1.59 -2.89 14.92
CA ARG A 94 -2.46 -2.70 13.75
C ARG A 94 -3.14 -3.98 13.28
N LEU A 95 -2.78 -5.15 13.81
CA LEU A 95 -3.46 -6.40 13.45
C LEU A 95 -4.99 -6.34 13.65
N PRO A 96 -5.54 -5.71 14.72
CA PRO A 96 -6.99 -5.57 14.87
C PRO A 96 -7.66 -4.88 13.68
N GLU A 97 -7.04 -3.79 13.19
CA GLU A 97 -7.48 -3.06 11.99
C GLU A 97 -7.31 -3.91 10.72
N VAL A 98 -6.16 -4.56 10.56
CA VAL A 98 -5.86 -5.39 9.38
C VAL A 98 -6.85 -6.53 9.22
N PHE A 99 -7.27 -7.14 10.32
CA PHE A 99 -8.17 -8.29 10.34
C PHE A 99 -9.63 -7.95 10.64
N ALA A 100 -9.97 -6.67 10.90
CA ALA A 100 -11.27 -6.26 11.41
C ALA A 100 -11.73 -7.13 12.60
N SER A 101 -10.82 -7.32 13.56
CA SER A 101 -11.03 -8.16 14.75
C SER A 101 -10.67 -7.39 16.02
N SER A 102 -10.97 -7.96 17.19
CA SER A 102 -10.71 -7.31 18.46
C SER A 102 -9.21 -7.32 18.85
N PRO A 103 -8.73 -6.34 19.63
CA PRO A 103 -7.35 -6.31 20.13
C PRO A 103 -6.95 -7.55 20.95
N GLU A 104 -7.88 -8.09 21.74
CA GLU A 104 -7.64 -9.23 22.63
C GLU A 104 -7.22 -10.48 21.84
N PHE A 105 -7.76 -10.64 20.63
CA PHE A 105 -7.44 -11.73 19.70
C PHE A 105 -5.95 -11.75 19.30
N PHE A 106 -5.25 -10.62 19.42
CA PHE A 106 -3.83 -10.46 19.07
C PHE A 106 -2.96 -10.11 20.28
N SER A 107 -3.43 -10.35 21.50
CA SER A 107 -2.70 -9.99 22.73
C SER A 107 -1.34 -10.70 22.88
N GLU A 108 -1.24 -11.92 22.37
CA GLU A 108 -0.01 -12.74 22.35
C GLU A 108 0.70 -12.71 20.99
N ALA A 109 0.22 -11.91 20.03
CA ALA A 109 0.72 -11.93 18.67
C ALA A 109 2.14 -11.35 18.58
N GLU A 110 3.03 -12.07 17.90
CA GLU A 110 4.35 -11.57 17.54
C GLU A 110 4.52 -11.59 16.03
N VAL A 111 5.16 -10.54 15.51
CA VAL A 111 5.53 -10.42 14.10
C VAL A 111 6.99 -10.00 14.04
N LYS A 112 7.74 -10.62 13.15
CA LYS A 112 9.14 -10.27 12.89
C LYS A 112 9.42 -10.30 11.40
N MET A 113 10.27 -9.37 10.97
CA MET A 113 10.71 -9.24 9.59
C MET A 113 12.22 -9.08 9.60
N THR A 114 12.91 -9.87 8.78
CA THR A 114 14.36 -9.78 8.62
C THR A 114 14.74 -9.80 7.15
N ILE A 115 15.88 -9.17 6.86
CA ILE A 115 16.54 -9.22 5.57
C ILE A 115 17.91 -9.90 5.73
N PRO A 116 18.32 -10.75 4.77
CA PRO A 116 19.54 -11.53 4.87
C PRO A 116 20.81 -10.68 4.71
N ALA A 117 20.74 -9.63 3.88
CA ALA A 117 21.86 -8.74 3.61
C ALA A 117 21.35 -7.32 3.40
N GLU A 118 22.10 -6.34 3.89
CA GLU A 118 21.83 -4.93 3.61
C GLU A 118 22.33 -4.56 2.21
N ILE A 119 21.42 -4.04 1.39
CA ILE A 119 21.68 -3.33 0.15
C ILE A 119 22.36 -2.00 0.50
N ASP A 120 23.45 -1.76 -0.21
CA ASP A 120 24.21 -0.52 -0.18
C ASP A 120 23.42 0.63 -0.82
N PHE A 121 22.79 1.44 0.03
CA PHE A 121 22.01 2.60 -0.38
C PHE A 121 22.86 3.79 -0.87
N LEU A 122 24.20 3.69 -0.87
CA LEU A 122 25.08 4.75 -1.37
C LEU A 122 25.11 4.81 -2.91
N ARG A 123 24.92 3.66 -3.57
CA ARG A 123 25.16 3.46 -5.01
C ARG A 123 24.28 4.28 -5.95
N ASN A 124 23.10 4.66 -5.49
CA ASN A 124 22.11 5.35 -6.32
C ASN A 124 22.05 6.83 -5.98
N ASN A 125 21.77 7.67 -6.97
CA ASN A 125 21.38 9.04 -6.72
C ASN A 125 19.91 9.09 -6.27
N TYR A 126 19.54 10.15 -5.58
CA TYR A 126 18.16 10.45 -5.23
C TYR A 126 17.88 11.93 -5.45
N HIS A 127 16.71 12.25 -5.99
CA HIS A 127 16.28 13.62 -6.16
C HIS A 127 14.76 13.71 -6.15
N GLN A 128 14.23 14.53 -5.26
CA GLN A 128 12.81 14.84 -5.21
C GLN A 128 12.63 16.30 -4.78
N SER A 129 11.59 16.95 -5.28
CA SER A 129 11.27 18.33 -4.93
C SER A 129 9.76 18.50 -4.74
N ILE A 130 9.37 19.26 -3.72
CA ILE A 130 8.00 19.73 -3.56
C ILE A 130 7.90 21.14 -4.12
N LYS A 131 6.87 21.38 -4.93
CA LYS A 131 6.53 22.71 -5.44
C LYS A 131 5.31 23.27 -4.75
N ASP A 132 5.12 24.57 -4.85
CA ASP A 132 3.94 25.28 -4.39
C ASP A 132 2.69 24.87 -5.18
N THR A 133 1.52 25.33 -4.75
CA THR A 133 0.23 25.01 -5.37
C THR A 133 0.14 25.45 -6.83
N THR A 134 0.94 26.44 -7.24
CA THR A 134 1.02 26.90 -8.64
C THR A 134 1.99 26.08 -9.49
N GLY A 135 2.83 25.25 -8.87
CA GLY A 135 3.84 24.43 -9.53
C GLY A 135 5.04 25.22 -10.06
N THR A 136 5.15 26.51 -9.72
CA THR A 136 6.20 27.40 -10.25
C THR A 136 7.37 27.54 -9.29
N LYS A 137 7.13 27.51 -7.97
CA LYS A 137 8.16 27.72 -6.95
C LYS A 137 8.47 26.42 -6.22
N THR A 138 9.76 26.07 -6.14
CA THR A 138 10.22 24.93 -5.34
C THR A 138 10.24 25.32 -3.87
N LEU A 139 9.52 24.56 -3.04
CA LEU A 139 9.42 24.78 -1.59
C LEU A 139 10.52 24.05 -0.83
N ALA A 140 10.76 22.79 -1.21
CA ALA A 140 11.79 21.95 -0.62
C ALA A 140 12.36 20.99 -1.66
N THR A 141 13.64 20.66 -1.51
CA THR A 141 14.32 19.66 -2.32
C THR A 141 15.08 18.71 -1.41
N VAL A 142 14.96 17.42 -1.66
CA VAL A 142 15.79 16.39 -1.06
C VAL A 142 16.64 15.77 -2.15
N ARG A 143 17.96 15.72 -1.94
CA ARG A 143 18.89 15.09 -2.89
C ARG A 143 19.96 14.27 -2.19
N LYS A 144 20.36 13.18 -2.83
CA LYS A 144 21.50 12.34 -2.46
C LYS A 144 22.36 12.15 -3.70
N ALA A 145 23.64 12.50 -3.62
CA ALA A 145 24.58 12.21 -4.69
C ALA A 145 24.88 10.70 -4.76
N LYS A 146 25.32 10.23 -5.93
CA LYS A 146 25.86 8.88 -6.09
C LYS A 146 27.09 8.71 -5.19
N ASP A 147 27.22 7.54 -4.56
CA ASP A 147 28.33 7.17 -3.67
C ASP A 147 28.48 8.06 -2.42
N SER A 148 27.46 8.90 -2.13
CA SER A 148 27.38 9.72 -0.93
C SER A 148 26.40 9.15 0.08
N SER A 149 26.73 9.26 1.36
CA SER A 149 25.85 8.95 2.48
C SER A 149 25.00 10.14 2.94
N ILE A 150 25.23 11.32 2.37
CA ILE A 150 24.60 12.55 2.80
C ILE A 150 23.31 12.78 2.01
N LEU A 151 22.20 12.82 2.73
CA LEU A 151 20.93 13.32 2.26
C LEU A 151 20.88 14.83 2.54
N GLU A 152 20.94 15.62 1.47
CA GLU A 152 20.84 17.08 1.54
C GLU A 152 19.38 17.50 1.46
N VAL A 153 18.94 18.29 2.43
CA VAL A 153 17.60 18.88 2.50
C VAL A 153 17.74 20.39 2.33
N LEU A 154 17.19 20.91 1.24
CA LEU A 154 17.20 22.33 0.90
C LEU A 154 15.79 22.88 1.01
N MET A 155 15.64 23.99 1.71
CA MET A 155 14.36 24.65 1.95
C MET A 155 14.38 26.09 1.43
N ALA A 156 13.27 26.54 0.85
CA ALA A 156 13.07 27.97 0.60
C ALA A 156 12.66 28.68 1.91
N ASP A 157 13.13 29.91 2.13
CA ASP A 157 12.88 30.67 3.39
C ASP A 157 11.39 30.78 3.74
N GLN A 158 10.51 30.92 2.74
CA GLN A 158 9.06 30.99 2.94
C GLN A 158 8.41 29.66 3.36
N ALA A 159 9.07 28.51 3.16
CA ALA A 159 8.59 27.20 3.58
C ALA A 159 8.81 26.96 5.09
N LEU A 160 9.67 27.75 5.75
CA LEU A 160 9.89 27.66 7.19
C LEU A 160 8.63 28.02 7.99
N GLU A 161 7.80 28.91 7.44
CA GLU A 161 6.51 29.33 8.02
C GLU A 161 5.37 28.34 7.71
N MET A 162 5.43 27.66 6.55
CA MET A 162 4.45 26.66 6.12
C MET A 162 4.83 25.26 6.64
N THR A 163 4.56 25.05 7.92
CA THR A 163 4.50 23.75 8.63
C THR A 163 5.71 22.81 8.50
N ARG A 164 6.63 22.90 9.49
CA ARG A 164 7.68 21.90 9.76
C ARG A 164 7.20 20.44 9.69
N TYR A 165 5.92 20.19 9.95
CA TYR A 165 5.31 18.86 9.86
C TYR A 165 5.35 18.27 8.44
N GLY A 166 5.01 19.03 7.39
CA GLY A 166 5.02 18.50 6.01
C GLY A 166 6.43 18.18 5.50
N LEU A 167 7.44 18.91 5.98
CA LEU A 167 8.84 18.66 5.67
C LEU A 167 9.34 17.36 6.29
N ILE A 168 8.99 17.07 7.54
CA ILE A 168 9.39 15.83 8.20
C ILE A 168 8.83 14.64 7.43
N ASP A 169 7.56 14.71 7.00
CA ASP A 169 6.94 13.68 6.17
C ASP A 169 7.73 13.51 4.86
N PHE A 170 8.04 14.61 4.17
CA PHE A 170 8.78 14.60 2.91
C PHE A 170 10.16 13.94 3.04
N VAL A 171 10.93 14.31 4.07
CA VAL A 171 12.24 13.72 4.35
C VAL A 171 12.11 12.26 4.77
N SER A 172 11.07 11.92 5.54
CA SER A 172 10.79 10.53 5.93
C SER A 172 10.51 9.64 4.72
N TYR A 173 9.74 10.14 3.74
CA TYR A 173 9.50 9.42 2.49
C TYR A 173 10.77 9.21 1.68
N ALA A 174 11.62 10.25 1.56
CA ALA A 174 12.91 10.09 0.89
C ALA A 174 13.79 9.03 1.55
N ILE A 175 13.85 9.00 2.89
CA ILE A 175 14.58 7.96 3.62
C ILE A 175 13.92 6.59 3.41
N ALA A 176 12.59 6.51 3.40
CA ALA A 176 11.86 5.28 3.11
C ALA A 176 12.29 4.70 1.75
N ASP A 177 12.34 5.55 0.72
CA ASP A 177 12.64 5.13 -0.64
C ASP A 177 14.10 4.77 -0.86
N ILE A 178 15.02 5.48 -0.21
CA ILE A 178 16.47 5.20 -0.31
C ILE A 178 16.83 3.94 0.47
N VAL A 179 16.33 3.80 1.70
CA VAL A 179 16.82 2.79 2.66
C VAL A 179 15.95 1.54 2.70
N PHE A 180 14.62 1.65 2.64
CA PHE A 180 13.71 0.54 2.95
C PHE A 180 12.94 -0.02 1.75
N SER A 181 12.53 0.82 0.81
CA SER A 181 11.83 0.41 -0.43
C SER A 181 12.59 -0.64 -1.27
N PRO A 182 13.95 -0.71 -1.28
CA PRO A 182 14.66 -1.80 -1.95
C PRO A 182 14.34 -3.20 -1.39
N TYR A 183 13.89 -3.30 -0.14
CA TYR A 183 13.51 -4.58 0.48
C TYR A 183 11.99 -4.76 0.60
N LEU A 184 11.25 -3.65 0.77
CA LEU A 184 9.83 -3.64 1.08
C LEU A 184 9.03 -3.14 -0.13
N PRO A 185 8.52 -4.04 -0.98
CA PRO A 185 7.81 -3.65 -2.18
C PRO A 185 6.45 -3.01 -1.86
N ASN A 186 5.95 -2.22 -2.80
CA ASN A 186 4.55 -1.84 -2.82
C ASN A 186 3.71 -3.09 -3.08
N ALA A 187 2.90 -3.48 -2.11
CA ALA A 187 2.06 -4.66 -2.22
C ALA A 187 0.69 -4.32 -2.81
N PHE A 188 0.23 -5.17 -3.72
CA PHE A 188 -1.16 -5.22 -4.18
C PHE A 188 -1.75 -6.57 -3.77
N ILE A 189 -3.01 -6.58 -3.30
CA ILE A 189 -3.69 -7.82 -2.90
C ILE A 189 -4.84 -8.16 -3.83
N ALA A 190 -4.77 -9.37 -4.39
CA ALA A 190 -5.84 -9.96 -5.16
C ALA A 190 -6.63 -10.97 -4.30
N SER A 191 -7.42 -10.47 -3.35
CA SER A 191 -8.17 -11.33 -2.41
C SER A 191 -9.14 -12.31 -3.12
N SER A 192 -9.50 -13.40 -2.44
CA SER A 192 -10.45 -14.41 -2.94
C SER A 192 -11.91 -13.92 -2.92
N GLU A 193 -12.24 -12.91 -2.11
CA GLU A 193 -13.57 -12.31 -2.01
C GLU A 193 -13.94 -11.41 -3.21
N ARG A 194 -12.99 -11.24 -4.14
CA ARG A 194 -13.05 -10.40 -5.33
C ARG A 194 -14.30 -10.56 -6.19
N THR A 195 -14.80 -11.78 -6.36
CA THR A 195 -16.05 -12.02 -7.11
C THR A 195 -17.23 -11.40 -6.38
N GLY A 196 -17.30 -11.55 -5.05
CA GLY A 196 -18.33 -10.90 -4.23
C GLY A 196 -18.20 -9.38 -4.25
N ALA A 197 -16.99 -8.85 -4.09
CA ALA A 197 -16.72 -7.41 -4.15
C ALA A 197 -17.16 -6.77 -5.49
N ALA A 198 -16.88 -7.45 -6.62
CA ALA A 198 -17.28 -6.97 -7.94
C ALA A 198 -18.80 -7.05 -8.18
N ILE A 199 -19.44 -8.13 -7.72
CA ILE A 199 -20.89 -8.34 -7.89
C ILE A 199 -21.70 -7.38 -7.02
N PHE A 200 -21.31 -7.22 -5.76
CA PHE A 200 -22.04 -6.43 -4.75
C PHE A 200 -21.51 -5.00 -4.61
N ARG A 201 -20.66 -4.51 -5.54
CA ARG A 201 -20.08 -3.17 -5.50
C ARG A 201 -21.12 -2.09 -5.25
N LYS A 202 -22.22 -2.10 -6.01
CA LYS A 202 -23.30 -1.09 -5.89
C LYS A 202 -23.95 -1.15 -4.51
N ASP A 203 -24.20 -2.34 -3.98
CA ASP A 203 -24.82 -2.51 -2.66
C ASP A 203 -23.88 -2.11 -1.52
N LEU A 204 -22.57 -2.38 -1.66
CA LEU A 204 -21.52 -1.91 -0.76
C LEU A 204 -21.41 -0.37 -0.78
N ASP A 205 -21.56 0.25 -1.96
CA ASP A 205 -21.56 1.70 -2.11
C ASP A 205 -22.80 2.32 -1.45
N PHE A 206 -23.99 1.74 -1.65
CA PHE A 206 -25.21 2.18 -0.98
C PHE A 206 -25.15 2.03 0.55
N ALA A 207 -24.50 0.98 1.07
CA ALA A 207 -24.29 0.83 2.51
C ALA A 207 -23.42 1.96 3.07
N ARG A 208 -22.30 2.29 2.39
CA ARG A 208 -21.40 3.38 2.78
C ARG A 208 -22.06 4.75 2.68
N THR A 209 -22.78 5.04 1.60
CA THR A 209 -23.50 6.32 1.44
C THR A 209 -24.54 6.51 2.54
N ARG A 210 -25.30 5.47 2.90
CA ARG A 210 -26.24 5.53 4.02
C ARG A 210 -25.55 5.78 5.37
N MET A 211 -24.37 5.19 5.60
CA MET A 211 -23.57 5.49 6.79
C MET A 211 -23.12 6.96 6.82
N VAL A 212 -22.61 7.47 5.69
CA VAL A 212 -22.18 8.88 5.57
C VAL A 212 -23.36 9.85 5.74
N GLU A 213 -24.52 9.54 5.18
CA GLU A 213 -25.75 10.33 5.38
C GLU A 213 -26.22 10.29 6.83
N ALA A 214 -26.17 9.13 7.49
CA ALA A 214 -26.50 9.00 8.91
C ALA A 214 -25.55 9.83 9.79
N ILE A 215 -24.26 9.84 9.46
CA ILE A 215 -23.24 10.70 10.07
C ILE A 215 -23.54 12.18 9.82
N GLY A 216 -23.90 12.56 8.60
CA GLY A 216 -24.22 13.95 8.23
C GLY A 216 -25.44 14.51 8.96
N ARG A 217 -26.25 13.64 9.59
CA ARG A 217 -27.39 14.00 10.44
C ARG A 217 -27.03 14.10 11.93
N LEU A 218 -25.80 13.72 12.33
CA LEU A 218 -25.31 13.91 13.70
C LEU A 218 -24.93 15.37 13.93
N ASP A 219 -25.15 15.86 15.15
CA ASP A 219 -25.01 17.28 15.48
C ASP A 219 -23.54 17.74 15.38
N SER A 220 -23.32 18.93 14.80
CA SER A 220 -21.99 19.47 14.47
C SER A 220 -21.04 19.64 15.67
N LYS A 221 -21.57 19.69 16.89
CA LYS A 221 -20.82 19.73 18.15
C LYS A 221 -20.20 18.38 18.52
N ASP A 222 -20.82 17.26 18.15
CA ASP A 222 -20.26 15.91 18.37
C ASP A 222 -19.18 15.58 17.33
N PHE A 223 -19.33 16.10 16.10
CA PHE A 223 -18.33 16.00 15.04
C PHE A 223 -16.97 16.60 15.43
N ARG A 224 -16.98 17.76 16.12
CA ARG A 224 -15.74 18.42 16.59
C ARG A 224 -15.10 17.74 17.80
N LYS A 225 -15.88 17.00 18.59
CA LYS A 225 -15.38 16.38 19.83
C LYS A 225 -14.65 15.07 19.60
N ASN A 226 -15.05 14.27 18.61
CA ASN A 226 -14.45 12.94 18.38
C ASN A 226 -14.38 12.56 16.88
N PRO A 227 -13.56 13.24 16.07
CA PRO A 227 -13.38 12.92 14.65
C PRO A 227 -12.85 11.49 14.41
N PHE A 228 -12.09 10.95 15.36
CA PHE A 228 -11.50 9.60 15.28
C PHE A 228 -12.51 8.45 15.42
N ARG A 229 -13.52 8.60 16.29
CA ARG A 229 -14.58 7.60 16.48
C ARG A 229 -15.43 7.41 15.22
N LEU A 230 -15.47 8.46 14.40
CA LEU A 230 -16.22 8.52 13.16
C LEU A 230 -15.47 7.81 12.02
N LEU A 231 -14.13 7.93 11.99
CA LEU A 231 -13.27 7.13 11.12
C LEU A 231 -13.36 5.64 11.44
N GLU A 232 -13.45 5.26 12.72
CA GLU A 232 -13.70 3.88 13.15
C GLU A 232 -15.07 3.35 12.70
N GLN A 233 -16.11 4.17 12.74
CA GLN A 233 -17.44 3.80 12.23
C GLN A 233 -17.50 3.74 10.69
N MET A 234 -16.56 4.40 10.00
CA MET A 234 -16.42 4.39 8.55
C MET A 234 -15.52 3.26 8.04
N ALA A 235 -14.70 2.65 8.90
CA ALA A 235 -13.98 1.42 8.57
C ALA A 235 -15.04 0.37 8.29
N ALA A 236 -15.15 -0.01 7.02
CA ALA A 236 -16.02 -1.12 6.65
C ALA A 236 -15.57 -2.31 7.51
N GLY A 237 -16.48 -2.99 8.20
CA GLY A 237 -16.17 -4.07 9.16
C GLY A 237 -15.57 -5.33 8.52
N TYR A 238 -14.81 -5.16 7.43
CA TYR A 238 -14.10 -6.17 6.68
C TYR A 238 -12.58 -5.98 6.92
N PRO A 239 -11.80 -7.07 6.84
CA PRO A 239 -10.34 -6.98 6.88
C PRO A 239 -9.80 -5.99 5.84
N MET A 240 -8.74 -5.26 6.20
CA MET A 240 -8.07 -4.27 5.33
C MET A 240 -7.75 -4.81 3.92
N PRO A 241 -7.23 -6.06 3.74
CA PRO A 241 -7.06 -6.66 2.41
C PRO A 241 -8.31 -6.73 1.53
N VAL A 242 -9.47 -6.95 2.15
CA VAL A 242 -10.76 -7.02 1.46
C VAL A 242 -11.19 -5.61 1.08
N GLN A 243 -11.08 -4.67 2.02
CA GLN A 243 -11.41 -3.27 1.78
C GLN A 243 -10.59 -2.68 0.63
N ASP A 244 -9.27 -2.89 0.62
CA ASP A 244 -8.39 -2.40 -0.44
C ASP A 244 -8.74 -3.00 -1.82
N ASN A 245 -9.17 -4.27 -1.88
CA ASN A 245 -9.63 -4.89 -3.12
C ASN A 245 -10.98 -4.28 -3.59
N VAL A 246 -11.93 -4.07 -2.68
CA VAL A 246 -13.20 -3.39 -3.00
C VAL A 246 -12.93 -1.98 -3.52
N ASP A 247 -12.05 -1.22 -2.85
CA ASP A 247 -11.69 0.14 -3.22
C ASP A 247 -10.97 0.21 -4.58
N PHE A 248 -10.14 -0.78 -4.90
CA PHE A 248 -9.56 -0.94 -6.22
C PHE A 248 -10.62 -1.17 -7.30
N ILE A 249 -11.57 -2.10 -7.08
CA ILE A 249 -12.66 -2.37 -8.03
C ILE A 249 -13.55 -1.13 -8.22
N ARG A 250 -13.69 -0.28 -7.19
CA ARG A 250 -14.42 1.00 -7.31
C ARG A 250 -13.77 1.95 -8.30
N GLN A 251 -12.44 2.00 -8.31
CA GLN A 251 -11.66 2.91 -9.13
C GLN A 251 -11.36 2.36 -10.53
N ILE A 252 -11.85 1.16 -10.87
CA ILE A 252 -11.51 0.48 -12.13
C ILE A 252 -11.84 1.30 -13.39
N GLU A 253 -12.91 2.09 -13.38
CA GLU A 253 -13.29 2.95 -14.52
C GLU A 253 -12.30 4.11 -14.74
N ASP A 254 -11.61 4.54 -13.69
CA ASP A 254 -10.59 5.59 -13.78
C ASP A 254 -9.21 5.00 -14.06
N ILE A 255 -8.91 3.84 -13.49
CA ILE A 255 -7.68 3.10 -13.74
C ILE A 255 -7.57 2.67 -15.21
N GLU A 256 -8.67 2.25 -15.85
CA GLU A 256 -8.68 1.85 -17.27
C GLU A 256 -8.19 2.96 -18.21
N LYS A 257 -8.41 4.23 -17.85
CA LYS A 257 -7.99 5.38 -18.66
C LYS A 257 -6.48 5.61 -18.66
N GLN A 258 -5.75 4.93 -17.77
CA GLN A 258 -4.31 5.06 -17.62
C GLN A 258 -3.60 3.99 -18.44
N VAL A 259 -2.47 4.37 -19.04
CA VAL A 259 -1.57 3.40 -19.69
C VAL A 259 -0.57 2.90 -18.65
N SER A 260 -0.43 1.58 -18.53
CA SER A 260 0.54 1.02 -17.60
C SER A 260 1.95 1.04 -18.16
N PRO A 261 2.96 1.40 -17.34
CA PRO A 261 4.37 1.26 -17.68
C PRO A 261 4.76 -0.14 -18.15
N LEU A 262 4.12 -1.20 -17.62
CA LEU A 262 4.40 -2.57 -18.05
C LEU A 262 3.92 -2.82 -19.48
N ILE A 263 2.76 -2.27 -19.84
CA ILE A 263 2.23 -2.37 -21.21
C ILE A 263 3.05 -1.51 -22.17
N GLU A 264 3.50 -0.33 -21.75
CA GLU A 264 4.43 0.50 -22.54
C GLU A 264 5.75 -0.25 -22.81
N ALA A 265 6.32 -0.89 -21.78
CA ALA A 265 7.57 -1.63 -21.91
C ALA A 265 7.40 -2.97 -22.68
N HIS A 266 6.24 -3.62 -22.52
CA HIS A 266 5.97 -4.95 -23.07
C HIS A 266 4.57 -5.04 -23.71
N PRO A 267 4.33 -4.42 -24.87
CA PRO A 267 2.99 -4.38 -25.49
C PRO A 267 2.38 -5.77 -25.76
N LYS A 268 3.22 -6.75 -26.09
CA LYS A 268 2.82 -8.15 -26.39
C LYS A 268 2.23 -8.89 -25.20
N VAL A 269 2.37 -8.36 -23.98
CA VAL A 269 1.81 -8.97 -22.77
C VAL A 269 0.29 -9.04 -22.87
N LEU A 270 -0.37 -8.00 -23.40
CA LEU A 270 -1.82 -8.02 -23.62
C LEU A 270 -2.23 -9.10 -24.60
N ASP A 271 -1.55 -9.23 -25.74
CA ASP A 271 -1.84 -10.26 -26.74
C ASP A 271 -1.71 -11.67 -26.15
N ALA A 272 -0.67 -11.90 -25.34
CA ALA A 272 -0.48 -13.16 -24.63
C ALA A 272 -1.61 -13.42 -23.63
N PHE A 273 -2.03 -12.41 -22.87
CA PHE A 273 -3.17 -12.53 -21.96
C PHE A 273 -4.47 -12.84 -22.70
N GLU A 274 -4.77 -12.11 -23.79
CA GLU A 274 -5.95 -12.32 -24.62
C GLU A 274 -5.98 -13.72 -25.23
N ALA A 275 -4.81 -14.24 -25.64
CA ALA A 275 -4.67 -15.60 -26.15
C ALA A 275 -4.95 -16.66 -25.07
N VAL A 276 -4.47 -16.46 -23.83
CA VAL A 276 -4.72 -17.38 -22.71
C VAL A 276 -6.19 -17.39 -22.31
N ILE A 277 -6.84 -16.22 -22.27
CA ILE A 277 -8.25 -16.13 -21.84
C ILE A 277 -9.25 -16.45 -22.96
N GLY A 278 -8.86 -16.24 -24.22
CA GLY A 278 -9.70 -16.45 -25.40
C GLY A 278 -10.67 -15.30 -25.69
N GLY A 279 -10.29 -14.06 -25.39
CA GLY A 279 -11.15 -12.88 -25.47
C GLY A 279 -10.52 -11.65 -24.83
N THR A 280 -11.30 -10.59 -24.62
CA THR A 280 -10.84 -9.31 -24.07
C THR A 280 -11.74 -8.83 -22.94
N TYR A 281 -11.21 -7.96 -22.07
CA TYR A 281 -11.99 -7.29 -21.05
C TYR A 281 -12.27 -5.85 -21.48
N LYS A 282 -13.49 -5.37 -21.21
CA LYS A 282 -13.90 -3.99 -21.47
C LYS A 282 -14.60 -3.41 -20.25
N VAL A 283 -14.24 -2.21 -19.84
CA VAL A 283 -15.04 -1.50 -18.84
C VAL A 283 -16.10 -0.67 -19.55
N VAL A 284 -17.34 -0.81 -19.11
CA VAL A 284 -18.49 -0.07 -19.63
C VAL A 284 -18.98 0.86 -18.53
N LYS A 285 -18.94 2.17 -18.79
CA LYS A 285 -19.32 3.23 -17.83
C LYS A 285 -20.66 2.93 -17.15
N GLY A 286 -20.67 2.90 -15.81
CA GLY A 286 -21.86 2.66 -14.99
C GLY A 286 -22.37 1.21 -14.97
N LYS A 287 -21.77 0.35 -15.79
CA LYS A 287 -22.09 -1.07 -15.94
C LYS A 287 -20.95 -1.98 -15.48
N GLY A 288 -19.73 -1.46 -15.28
CA GLY A 288 -18.57 -2.19 -14.78
C GLY A 288 -17.82 -2.96 -15.86
N LEU A 289 -17.05 -3.97 -15.43
CA LEU A 289 -16.19 -4.78 -16.28
C LEU A 289 -16.95 -5.94 -16.96
N TYR A 290 -16.75 -6.10 -18.27
CA TYR A 290 -17.32 -7.16 -19.10
C TYR A 290 -16.23 -7.95 -19.79
N TYR A 291 -16.51 -9.25 -19.99
CA TYR A 291 -15.69 -10.10 -20.84
C TYR A 291 -16.31 -10.19 -22.24
N GLN A 292 -15.48 -10.08 -23.27
CA GLN A 292 -15.87 -10.27 -24.67
C GLN A 292 -15.07 -11.44 -25.28
N PRO A 293 -15.72 -12.58 -25.57
CA PRO A 293 -15.06 -13.69 -26.24
C PRO A 293 -14.55 -13.32 -27.64
N LYS A 294 -13.43 -13.92 -28.06
CA LYS A 294 -12.90 -13.75 -29.41
C LYS A 294 -13.90 -14.30 -30.44
N GLY A 295 -14.34 -13.45 -31.39
CA GLY A 295 -15.30 -13.81 -32.44
C GLY A 295 -16.79 -13.61 -32.11
N ALA A 296 -17.14 -13.10 -30.92
CA ALA A 296 -18.52 -12.78 -30.56
C ALA A 296 -18.87 -11.30 -30.83
N ALA A 297 -19.97 -11.06 -31.56
CA ALA A 297 -20.51 -9.71 -31.82
C ALA A 297 -21.28 -9.10 -30.62
N SER A 298 -21.58 -9.90 -29.59
CA SER A 298 -22.34 -9.49 -28.41
C SER A 298 -21.50 -9.55 -27.12
N HIS A 299 -21.81 -8.63 -26.19
CA HIS A 299 -21.17 -8.52 -24.89
C HIS A 299 -21.55 -9.73 -24.02
N GLY A 300 -20.64 -10.68 -23.86
CA GLY A 300 -20.89 -11.94 -23.17
C GLY A 300 -20.67 -11.87 -21.66
N CYS A 301 -21.76 -11.67 -20.91
CA CYS A 301 -21.91 -11.87 -19.46
C CYS A 301 -21.03 -10.98 -18.53
N LEU A 302 -21.64 -10.48 -17.43
CA LEU A 302 -20.89 -10.13 -16.21
C LEU A 302 -20.04 -11.35 -15.81
N CYS A 303 -18.87 -11.15 -15.19
CA CYS A 303 -18.05 -12.20 -14.56
C CYS A 303 -18.85 -13.08 -13.56
N ARG A 304 -19.72 -13.96 -14.06
CA ARG A 304 -20.72 -14.71 -13.28
C ARG A 304 -20.42 -16.19 -13.17
N SER A 305 -19.40 -16.73 -13.86
CA SER A 305 -19.31 -18.20 -13.93
C SER A 305 -17.93 -18.83 -13.95
N HIS A 306 -16.80 -18.13 -14.18
CA HIS A 306 -15.49 -18.82 -14.31
C HIS A 306 -14.39 -18.18 -13.44
N PRO A 307 -13.95 -18.84 -12.36
CA PRO A 307 -12.88 -18.38 -11.46
C PRO A 307 -11.58 -18.05 -12.19
N VAL A 308 -11.25 -18.84 -13.23
CA VAL A 308 -10.04 -18.67 -14.05
C VAL A 308 -10.05 -17.33 -14.80
N ARG A 309 -11.22 -16.90 -15.31
CA ARG A 309 -11.36 -15.62 -16.03
C ARG A 309 -11.22 -14.43 -15.08
N CYS A 310 -11.79 -14.50 -13.87
CA CYS A 310 -11.57 -13.47 -12.83
C CYS A 310 -10.11 -13.31 -12.39
N VAL A 311 -9.31 -14.38 -12.37
CA VAL A 311 -7.86 -14.32 -12.05
C VAL A 311 -7.11 -13.48 -13.09
N HIS A 312 -7.43 -13.63 -14.37
CA HIS A 312 -6.73 -12.97 -15.46
C HIS A 312 -7.11 -11.49 -15.62
N CYS A 313 -8.35 -11.12 -15.33
CA CYS A 313 -8.72 -9.70 -15.25
C CYS A 313 -7.92 -8.98 -14.16
N SER A 314 -7.67 -9.62 -13.02
CA SER A 314 -6.89 -8.98 -11.96
C SER A 314 -5.43 -8.84 -12.33
N ILE A 315 -4.85 -9.78 -13.09
CA ILE A 315 -3.52 -9.58 -13.63
C ILE A 315 -3.52 -8.38 -14.59
N LEU A 316 -4.51 -8.25 -15.48
CA LEU A 316 -4.61 -7.12 -16.40
C LEU A 316 -4.79 -5.76 -15.69
N VAL A 317 -5.62 -5.69 -14.64
CA VAL A 317 -5.87 -4.43 -13.91
C VAL A 317 -4.74 -4.13 -12.90
N SER A 318 -4.10 -5.15 -12.29
CA SER A 318 -2.88 -4.96 -11.48
C SER A 318 -1.68 -4.58 -12.34
N ILE A 319 -1.61 -5.09 -13.57
CA ILE A 319 -0.67 -4.64 -14.59
C ILE A 319 -0.98 -3.17 -14.94
N CYS A 320 -2.25 -2.80 -15.17
CA CYS A 320 -2.67 -1.41 -15.42
C CYS A 320 -2.35 -0.46 -14.25
N ALA A 321 -2.47 -0.93 -13.01
CA ALA A 321 -2.29 -0.14 -11.78
C ALA A 321 -0.85 -0.14 -11.23
N ALA A 322 0.10 -0.81 -11.88
CA ALA A 322 1.52 -0.66 -11.60
C ALA A 322 2.00 0.73 -12.09
N ALA A 323 1.46 1.80 -11.51
CA ALA A 323 1.83 3.17 -11.82
C ALA A 323 3.25 3.47 -11.32
N PRO A 324 3.99 4.34 -12.02
CA PRO A 324 5.42 4.55 -11.79
C PRO A 324 5.70 5.51 -10.61
N ARG A 325 6.76 5.16 -9.87
CA ARG A 325 7.56 5.94 -8.91
C ARG A 325 6.91 6.26 -7.57
#